data_AF-A0A1H2CWP3-F1
#
_entry.id   AF-A0A1H2CWP3-F1
#
_cell.length_a   1.000
_cell.length_b   1.000
_cell.length_c   1.000
_cell.angle_alpha   90.00
_cell.angle_beta   90.00
_cell.angle_gamma   90.00
#
_symmetry.space_group_name_H-M   'P 1'
#
loop_
_entity.id
_entity.type
_entity.pdbx_description
1 polymer ?
#
loop_
_entity_poly.entity_id
_entity_poly.type
_entity_poly.pdbx_seq_one_letter_code
_entity_poly.pdbx_strand_id
1 'polypeptide(L)'
;MTTPISVRVEDLQRAHEDFVSAIGTSRKQLAEMESQISTLGVSWTGAAATAFNRSLQDWGQQFQNVIRQLEGMRGRLEEVGSKYGATSEVATQLATGAATKGLGI
;
A
#
# COMPACT_ATOMS: atom_id res chain seq x y z
N MET A 1 29.61 -10.75 -10.99
CA MET A 1 28.30 -10.72 -11.68
C MET A 1 27.23 -10.50 -10.63
N THR A 2 26.74 -9.27 -10.49
CA THR A 2 25.53 -8.98 -9.72
C THR A 2 24.35 -9.30 -10.62
N THR A 3 23.64 -10.40 -10.36
CA THR A 3 22.40 -10.72 -11.07
C THR A 3 21.47 -9.51 -10.92
N PRO A 4 21.05 -8.86 -12.02
CA PRO A 4 20.07 -7.79 -11.89
C PRO A 4 18.84 -8.41 -11.25
N ILE A 5 18.45 -7.92 -10.07
CA ILE A 5 17.16 -8.26 -9.49
C ILE A 5 16.13 -7.62 -10.42
N SER A 6 15.77 -8.32 -11.48
CA SER A 6 14.66 -7.94 -12.33
C SER A 6 13.42 -8.23 -11.52
N VAL A 7 12.99 -7.22 -10.76
CA VAL A 7 11.65 -7.25 -10.16
C VAL A 7 10.69 -7.29 -11.35
N ARG A 8 10.00 -8.42 -11.53
CA ARG A 8 9.03 -8.56 -12.60
C ARG A 8 7.87 -7.62 -12.32
N VAL A 9 7.36 -6.96 -13.35
CA VAL A 9 6.20 -6.06 -13.24
C VAL A 9 5.02 -6.77 -12.57
N GLU A 10 4.87 -8.07 -12.84
CA GLU A 10 3.88 -8.95 -12.20
C GLU A 10 4.01 -9.03 -10.67
N ASP A 11 5.24 -9.04 -10.14
CA ASP A 11 5.48 -9.13 -8.70
C ASP A 11 5.21 -7.77 -8.01
N LEU A 12 5.44 -6.64 -8.71
CA LEU A 12 5.05 -5.31 -8.24
C LEU A 12 3.52 -5.14 -8.23
N GLN A 13 2.84 -5.65 -9.26
CA GLN A 13 1.38 -5.62 -9.35
C GLN A 13 0.76 -6.45 -8.23
N ARG A 14 1.29 -7.66 -7.97
CA ARG A 14 0.82 -8.49 -6.84
C ARG A 14 1.01 -7.78 -5.50
N ALA A 15 2.20 -7.20 -5.27
CA ALA A 15 2.46 -6.45 -4.05
C ALA A 15 1.49 -5.26 -3.91
N HIS A 16 1.20 -4.54 -4.99
CA HIS A 16 0.21 -3.46 -5.00
C HIS A 16 -1.17 -3.92 -4.54
N GLU A 17 -1.66 -5.03 -5.09
CA GLU A 17 -2.94 -5.64 -4.72
C GLU A 17 -2.98 -6.05 -3.25
N ASP A 18 -1.88 -6.63 -2.74
CA ASP A 18 -1.73 -6.99 -1.32
C ASP A 18 -1.85 -5.74 -0.42
N PHE A 19 -1.22 -4.62 -0.79
CA PHE A 19 -1.34 -3.37 -0.06
C PHE A 19 -2.77 -2.79 -0.12
N VAL A 20 -3.44 -2.84 -1.28
CA VAL A 20 -4.83 -2.41 -1.40
C VAL A 20 -5.74 -3.21 -0.48
N SER A 21 -5.58 -4.54 -0.47
CA SER A 21 -6.32 -5.45 0.41
C SER A 21 -6.05 -5.17 1.90
N ALA A 22 -4.78 -4.97 2.27
CA ALA A 22 -4.38 -4.67 3.63
C ALA A 22 -4.94 -3.32 4.13
N ILE A 23 -4.93 -2.30 3.28
CA ILE A 23 -5.54 -0.98 3.58
C ILE A 23 -7.05 -1.13 3.79
N GLY A 24 -7.73 -1.84 2.90
CA GLY A 24 -9.17 -2.10 3.01
C GLY A 24 -9.54 -2.84 4.30
N THR A 25 -8.80 -3.89 4.61
CA THR A 25 -8.95 -4.67 5.85
C THR A 25 -8.72 -3.82 7.10
N SER A 26 -7.65 -3.03 7.10
CA SER A 26 -7.30 -2.16 8.23
C SER A 26 -8.39 -1.12 8.49
N ARG A 27 -8.90 -0.47 7.44
CA ARG A 27 -10.00 0.51 7.55
C ARG A 27 -11.28 -0.13 8.12
N LYS A 28 -11.61 -1.34 7.67
CA LYS A 28 -12.77 -2.09 8.20
C LYS A 28 -12.60 -2.40 9.69
N GLN A 29 -11.42 -2.87 10.10
CA GLN A 29 -11.12 -3.18 11.49
C GLN A 29 -11.19 -1.94 12.38
N LEU A 30 -10.67 -0.80 11.91
CA LEU A 30 -10.77 0.47 12.64
C LEU A 30 -12.24 0.86 12.87
N ALA A 31 -13.06 0.85 11.83
CA ALA A 31 -14.48 1.19 11.93
C ALA A 31 -15.25 0.23 12.85
N GLU A 32 -14.94 -1.07 12.79
CA GLU A 32 -15.55 -2.08 13.66
C GLU A 32 -15.18 -1.88 15.13
N MET A 33 -13.90 -1.58 15.42
CA MET A 33 -13.45 -1.28 16.78
C MET A 33 -14.06 0.04 17.30
N GLU A 34 -14.12 1.10 16.49
CA GLU A 34 -14.80 2.34 16.86
C GLU A 34 -16.28 2.11 17.23
N SER A 35 -16.98 1.24 16.49
CA SER A 35 -18.37 0.87 16.77
C SER A 35 -18.53 0.07 18.07
N GLN A 36 -17.69 -0.95 18.27
CA GLN A 36 -17.71 -1.75 19.51
C GLN A 36 -17.40 -0.90 20.74
N ILE A 37 -16.47 0.04 20.60
CA ILE A 37 -15.99 0.83 21.73
C ILE A 37 -16.96 1.98 22.06
N SER A 38 -17.62 2.56 21.05
CA SER A 38 -18.78 3.44 21.26
C SER A 38 -19.83 2.78 22.15
N THR A 39 -20.08 1.48 21.97
CA THR A 39 -21.02 0.71 22.79
C THR A 39 -20.53 0.53 24.24
N LEU A 40 -19.24 0.26 24.44
CA LEU A 40 -18.65 0.09 25.78
C LEU A 40 -18.59 1.42 26.56
N GLY A 41 -18.26 2.52 25.89
CA GLY A 41 -18.12 3.84 26.49
C GLY A 41 -19.41 4.38 27.12
N VAL A 42 -20.58 3.94 26.63
CA VAL A 42 -21.89 4.27 27.21
C VAL A 42 -22.05 3.71 28.63
N SER A 43 -21.37 2.60 28.95
CA SER A 43 -21.49 1.93 30.24
C SER A 43 -20.52 2.45 31.32
N TRP A 44 -19.47 3.17 30.93
CA TRP A 44 -18.44 3.67 31.84
C TRP A 44 -18.71 5.14 32.15
N THR A 45 -18.73 5.51 33.43
CA THR A 45 -18.94 6.91 33.87
C THR A 45 -17.78 7.42 34.72
N GLY A 46 -17.71 8.75 34.89
CA GLY A 46 -16.68 9.39 35.73
C GLY A 46 -15.27 9.34 35.13
N ALA A 47 -14.25 9.43 35.99
CA ALA A 47 -12.84 9.55 35.58
C ALA A 47 -12.33 8.36 34.74
N ALA A 48 -12.87 7.16 34.97
CA ALA A 48 -12.51 5.95 34.20
C ALA A 48 -12.95 6.07 32.73
N ALA A 49 -14.15 6.61 32.48
CA ALA A 49 -14.65 6.85 31.13
C ALA A 49 -13.77 7.85 30.37
N THR A 50 -13.37 8.93 31.04
CA THR A 50 -12.48 9.94 30.45
C THR A 50 -11.12 9.37 30.06
N ALA A 51 -10.50 8.58 30.95
CA ALA A 51 -9.20 7.95 30.69
C ALA A 51 -9.28 6.92 29.55
N PHE A 52 -10.35 6.14 29.51
CA PHE A 52 -10.60 5.17 28.45
C PHE A 52 -10.81 5.85 27.09
N ASN A 53 -11.68 6.85 27.02
CA ASN A 53 -11.95 7.59 25.78
C ASN A 53 -10.69 8.28 25.23
N ARG A 54 -9.82 8.81 26.10
CA ARG A 54 -8.52 9.35 25.69
C ARG A 54 -7.62 8.26 25.08
N SER A 55 -7.48 7.14 25.78
CA SER A 55 -6.65 6.02 25.30
C SER A 55 -7.15 5.47 23.97
N LEU A 56 -8.47 5.43 23.79
CA LEU A 56 -9.11 5.04 22.54
C LEU A 56 -8.79 6.01 21.41
N GLN A 57 -8.91 7.31 21.67
CA GLN A 57 -8.61 8.33 20.68
C GLN A 57 -7.14 8.25 20.24
N ASP A 58 -6.23 8.10 21.19
CA ASP A 58 -4.80 7.94 20.92
C ASP A 58 -4.53 6.67 20.10
N TRP A 59 -5.16 5.55 20.47
CA TRP A 59 -5.08 4.31 19.71
C TRP A 59 -5.60 4.48 18.26
N GLY A 60 -6.76 5.12 18.08
CA GLY A 60 -7.34 5.36 16.75
C GLY A 60 -6.43 6.23 15.88
N GLN A 61 -5.82 7.27 16.45
CA GLN A 61 -4.84 8.10 15.75
C GLN A 61 -3.59 7.31 15.31
N GLN A 62 -3.07 6.43 16.19
CA GLN A 62 -1.95 5.56 15.85
C GLN A 62 -2.34 4.55 14.76
N PHE A 63 -3.54 4.00 14.80
CA PHE A 63 -4.02 3.06 13.79
C PHE A 63 -4.19 3.73 12.42
N GLN A 64 -4.73 4.95 12.38
CA GLN A 64 -4.75 5.76 11.16
C GLN A 64 -3.34 6.05 10.62
N ASN A 65 -2.34 6.15 11.49
CA ASN A 65 -0.95 6.28 11.06
C ASN A 65 -0.43 5.04 10.34
N VAL A 66 -0.79 3.84 10.81
CA VAL A 66 -0.45 2.60 10.12
C VAL A 66 -1.07 2.58 8.72
N ILE A 67 -2.35 2.96 8.60
CA ILE A 67 -3.04 3.05 7.30
C ILE A 67 -2.30 4.00 6.34
N ARG A 68 -1.90 5.19 6.81
CA ARG A 68 -1.13 6.15 5.99
C ARG A 68 0.22 5.58 5.54
N GLN A 69 0.90 4.80 6.39
CA GLN A 69 2.17 4.16 6.02
C GLN A 69 1.96 3.09 4.93
N LEU A 70 0.91 2.29 5.03
CA LEU A 70 0.53 1.32 4.00
C LEU A 70 0.21 2.01 2.67
N GLU A 71 -0.53 3.12 2.69
CA GLU A 71 -0.80 3.95 1.51
C GLU A 71 0.48 4.52 0.90
N GLY A 72 1.43 4.97 1.73
CA GLY A 72 2.73 5.44 1.29
C GLY A 72 3.57 4.34 0.61
N MET A 73 3.54 3.12 1.14
CA MET A 73 4.21 1.97 0.50
C MET A 73 3.55 1.62 -0.83
N ARG A 74 2.22 1.61 -0.90
CA ARG A 74 1.47 1.43 -2.15
C ARG A 74 1.87 2.47 -3.21
N GLY A 75 1.91 3.75 -2.85
CA GLY A 75 2.32 4.81 -3.77
C GLY A 75 3.76 4.66 -4.27
N ARG A 76 4.68 4.20 -3.43
CA ARG A 76 6.05 3.88 -3.85
C ARG A 76 6.10 2.70 -4.82
N LEU A 77 5.28 1.67 -4.60
CA LEU A 77 5.17 0.54 -5.54
C LEU A 77 4.62 0.97 -6.90
N GLU A 78 3.62 1.85 -6.93
CA GLU A 78 3.08 2.43 -8.17
C GLU A 78 4.16 3.24 -8.93
N GLU A 79 4.92 4.09 -8.21
CA GLU A 79 6.01 4.87 -8.80
C GLU A 79 7.10 3.97 -9.40
N VAL A 80 7.48 2.92 -8.67
CA VAL A 80 8.47 1.94 -9.12
C VAL A 80 7.95 1.16 -10.33
N GLY A 81 6.70 0.68 -10.29
CA GLY A 81 6.07 -0.03 -11.40
C GLY A 81 5.99 0.79 -12.67
N SER A 82 5.62 2.07 -12.56
CA SER A 82 5.58 3.01 -13.70
C SER A 82 6.96 3.19 -14.36
N LYS A 83 8.02 3.34 -13.55
CA LYS A 83 9.40 3.47 -14.05
C LYS A 83 9.88 2.22 -14.78
N TYR A 84 9.60 1.03 -14.24
CA TYR A 84 9.97 -0.24 -14.89
C TYR A 84 9.15 -0.50 -16.16
N GLY A 85 7.85 -0.19 -16.17
CA GLY A 85 7.00 -0.28 -17.36
C GLY A 85 7.53 0.60 -18.50
N ALA A 86 7.77 1.88 -18.22
CA ALA A 86 8.30 2.82 -19.22
C ALA A 86 9.68 2.41 -19.75
N THR A 87 10.57 1.92 -18.87
CA THR A 87 11.91 1.46 -19.27
C THR A 87 11.85 0.19 -20.13
N SER A 88 10.98 -0.76 -19.76
CA SER A 88 10.78 -2.01 -20.52
C SER A 88 10.20 -1.74 -21.91
N GLU A 89 9.28 -0.80 -22.03
CA GLU A 89 8.66 -0.43 -23.31
C GLU A 89 9.68 0.22 -24.25
N VAL A 90 10.49 1.17 -23.75
CA VAL A 90 11.59 1.78 -24.51
C VAL A 90 12.63 0.75 -24.94
N ALA A 91 13.03 -0.16 -24.04
CA ALA A 91 13.98 -1.22 -24.38
C ALA A 91 13.42 -2.16 -25.47
N THR A 92 12.13 -2.49 -25.42
CA THR A 92 11.45 -3.33 -26.41
C THR A 92 11.34 -2.61 -27.77
N GLN A 93 11.02 -1.32 -27.80
CA GLN A 93 10.97 -0.53 -29.02
C GLN A 93 12.35 -0.40 -29.68
N LEU A 94 13.41 -0.18 -28.90
CA LEU A 94 14.79 -0.14 -29.41
C LEU A 94 15.24 -1.51 -29.95
N ALA A 95 14.93 -2.60 -29.25
CA ALA A 95 15.24 -3.95 -29.71
C ALA A 95 14.50 -4.31 -31.01
N THR A 96 13.21 -3.94 -31.11
CA THR A 96 12.39 -4.18 -32.31
C THR A 96 12.83 -3.30 -33.49
N GLY A 97 13.20 -2.04 -33.22
CA GLY A 97 13.76 -1.12 -34.21
C GLY A 97 15.15 -1.52 -34.72
N ALA A 98 15.98 -2.11 -33.86
CA ALA A 98 17.27 -2.67 -34.26
C ALA A 98 17.12 -3.96 -35.08
N ALA A 99 16.19 -4.86 -34.70
CA ALA A 99 15.91 -6.09 -35.42
C ALA A 99 15.37 -5.84 -36.85
N THR A 100 14.53 -4.81 -37.01
CA THR A 100 13.99 -4.40 -38.32
C THR A 100 15.04 -3.72 -39.21
N LYS A 101 16.03 -3.02 -38.64
CA LYS A 101 17.18 -2.48 -39.40
C LYS A 101 18.20 -3.53 -39.84
N GLY A 102 18.32 -4.66 -39.13
CA GLY A 102 19.31 -5.70 -39.42
C GLY A 102 18.94 -6.66 -40.56
N LEU A 103 17.68 -6.70 -40.99
CA LEU A 103 17.17 -7.59 -42.05
C LEU A 103 17.10 -6.94 -43.44
N GLY A 104 17.57 -5.70 -43.57
CA GLY A 104 17.62 -4.94 -44.82
C GLY A 104 19.04 -4.71 -45.32
N ILE A 105 19.79 -5.79 -45.58
CA ILE A 105 20.99 -5.80 -46.42
C ILE A 105 21.08 -7.13 -47.16
#